data_AF-A0A829M827-F1
#
_entry.id   AF-A0A829M827-F1
#
_cell.length_a   1.000
_cell.length_b   1.000
_cell.length_c   1.000
_cell.angle_alpha   90.00
_cell.angle_beta   90.00
_cell.angle_gamma   90.00
#
_symmetry.space_group_name_H-M   'P 1'
#
loop_
_entity.id
_entity.type
_entity.pdbx_description
1 polymer ?
#
loop_
_entity_poly.entity_id
_entity_poly.type
_entity_poly.pdbx_seq_one_letter_code
_entity_poly.pdbx_strand_id
1 'polypeptide(L)'
;MPWAAGGPTTGANLKALCRKHHLLKTFGQWTELQEPDGTVIWKSPTGHRYATTPVSWFLFPALARHHTRQQARDRRRRTERT
;
A
#
# COMPACT_ATOMS: atom_id res chain seq x y z
N MET A 1 -2.56 -6.81 9.26
CA MET A 1 -3.99 -7.03 9.53
C MET A 1 -4.69 -5.70 9.78
N PRO A 2 -5.93 -5.52 9.29
CA PRO A 2 -6.78 -4.38 9.67
C PRO A 2 -7.11 -4.40 11.17
N TRP A 3 -7.41 -3.23 11.75
CA TRP A 3 -7.84 -3.12 13.15
C TRP A 3 -9.12 -3.92 13.44
N ALA A 4 -10.11 -3.87 12.53
CA ALA A 4 -11.37 -4.61 12.67
C ALA A 4 -11.20 -6.15 12.74
N ALA A 5 -10.04 -6.67 12.35
CA ALA A 5 -9.69 -8.09 12.46
C ALA A 5 -8.75 -8.37 13.65
N GLY A 6 -8.69 -7.48 14.64
CA GLY A 6 -7.82 -7.61 15.83
C GLY A 6 -6.36 -7.21 15.59
N GLY A 7 -6.04 -6.55 14.46
CA GLY A 7 -4.69 -6.07 14.17
C GLY A 7 -4.29 -4.83 14.98
N PRO A 8 -2.99 -4.62 15.26
CA PRO A 8 -2.52 -3.42 15.96
C PRO A 8 -2.67 -2.18 15.08
N THR A 9 -2.95 -1.02 15.66
CA THR A 9 -2.97 0.25 14.92
C THR A 9 -1.55 0.79 14.77
N THR A 10 -1.01 0.78 13.55
CA THR A 10 0.37 1.20 13.24
C THR A 10 0.43 2.00 11.95
N GLY A 11 1.50 2.77 11.73
CA GLY A 11 1.71 3.47 10.46
C GLY A 11 1.72 2.54 9.23
N ALA A 12 1.99 1.24 9.42
CA ALA A 12 2.02 0.24 8.36
C ALA A 12 0.62 -0.28 7.93
N ASN A 13 -0.45 -0.02 8.71
CA ASN A 13 -1.82 -0.36 8.32
C ASN A 13 -2.78 0.85 8.24
N LEU A 14 -2.34 2.01 8.74
CA LEU A 14 -2.99 3.31 8.57
C LEU A 14 -2.78 3.90 7.18
N LYS A 15 -3.80 4.63 6.71
CA LYS A 15 -3.85 5.28 5.40
C LYS A 15 -4.69 6.55 5.50
N ALA A 16 -4.23 7.64 4.89
CA ALA A 16 -5.01 8.88 4.77
C ALA A 16 -5.98 8.78 3.59
N LEU A 17 -7.10 8.08 3.78
CA LEU A 17 -8.09 7.89 2.71
C LEU A 17 -9.05 9.07 2.63
N CYS A 18 -9.45 9.45 1.42
CA CYS A 18 -10.57 10.36 1.23
C CYS A 18 -11.90 9.62 1.44
N ARG A 19 -13.02 10.38 1.55
CA ARG A 19 -14.36 9.81 1.73
C ARG A 19 -14.69 8.71 0.72
N LYS A 20 -14.38 8.90 -0.57
CA LYS A 20 -14.61 7.90 -1.62
C LYS A 20 -13.88 6.60 -1.31
N HIS A 21 -12.59 6.64 -1.00
CA HIS A 21 -11.80 5.46 -0.68
C HIS A 21 -12.26 4.77 0.60
N HIS A 22 -12.69 5.53 1.62
CA HIS A 22 -13.32 4.95 2.81
C HIS A 22 -14.59 4.18 2.47
N LEU A 23 -15.47 4.71 1.61
CA LEU A 23 -16.69 4.01 1.19
C LEU A 23 -16.39 2.74 0.39
N LEU A 24 -15.43 2.79 -0.54
CA LEU A 24 -15.03 1.62 -1.32
C LEU A 24 -14.51 0.48 -0.44
N LYS A 25 -13.65 0.81 0.53
CA LYS A 25 -13.07 -0.14 1.47
C LYS A 25 -14.11 -0.79 2.37
N THR A 26 -15.02 0.01 2.93
CA THR A 26 -15.95 -0.48 3.96
C THR A 26 -17.18 -1.16 3.35
N PHE A 27 -17.72 -0.61 2.26
CA PHE A 27 -19.01 -1.04 1.72
C PHE A 27 -18.92 -1.60 0.29
N GLY A 28 -17.91 -1.21 -0.47
CA GLY A 28 -17.84 -1.47 -1.91
C GLY A 28 -17.28 -2.84 -2.32
N GLN A 29 -16.96 -3.74 -1.38
CA GLN A 29 -16.24 -5.00 -1.65
C GLN A 29 -14.87 -4.81 -2.33
N TRP A 30 -14.28 -3.61 -2.22
CA TRP A 30 -12.92 -3.37 -2.68
C TRP A 30 -11.93 -3.93 -1.67
N THR A 31 -10.83 -4.47 -2.18
CA THR A 31 -9.71 -4.90 -1.34
C THR A 31 -8.50 -4.03 -1.58
N GLU A 32 -7.65 -3.89 -0.57
CA GLU A 32 -6.49 -3.01 -0.60
C GLU A 32 -5.24 -3.74 -0.13
N LEU A 33 -4.10 -3.45 -0.78
CA LEU A 33 -2.77 -3.86 -0.33
C LEU A 33 -1.90 -2.61 -0.20
N GLN A 34 -1.30 -2.41 0.97
CA GLN A 34 -0.33 -1.35 1.18
C GLN A 34 1.09 -1.91 1.04
N GLU A 35 1.88 -1.25 0.21
CA GLU A 35 3.28 -1.51 -0.03
C GLU A 35 4.18 -0.72 0.96
N PRO A 36 5.43 -1.14 1.18
CA PRO A 36 6.34 -0.48 2.11
C PRO A 36 6.62 0.99 1.77
N ASP A 37 6.67 1.34 0.48
CA ASP A 37 6.79 2.72 -0.02
C ASP A 37 5.55 3.59 0.25
N GLY A 38 4.47 3.01 0.79
CA GLY A 38 3.21 3.68 1.05
C GLY A 38 2.24 3.63 -0.13
N THR A 39 2.61 3.07 -1.27
CA THR A 39 1.70 2.83 -2.39
C THR A 39 0.56 1.93 -1.94
N VAL A 40 -0.68 2.31 -2.24
CA VAL A 40 -1.87 1.50 -1.98
C VAL A 40 -2.40 0.97 -3.30
N ILE A 41 -2.48 -0.34 -3.40
CA ILE A 41 -3.06 -1.05 -4.54
C ILE A 41 -4.49 -1.42 -4.19
N TRP A 42 -5.43 -0.80 -4.88
CA TRP A 42 -6.86 -1.07 -4.81
C TRP A 42 -7.24 -2.11 -5.84
N LYS A 43 -7.98 -3.13 -5.43
CA LYS A 43 -8.56 -4.13 -6.33
C LYS A 43 -10.07 -3.98 -6.32
N SER A 44 -10.65 -3.77 -7.51
CA SER A 44 -12.08 -3.69 -7.70
C SER A 44 -12.73 -5.07 -7.54
N PRO A 45 -14.05 -5.14 -7.28
CA PRO A 45 -14.79 -6.40 -7.28
C PRO A 45 -14.67 -7.16 -8.62
N THR A 46 -14.54 -6.42 -9.72
CA THR A 46 -14.33 -6.95 -11.08
C THR A 46 -12.88 -7.37 -11.37
N GLY A 47 -11.97 -7.23 -10.42
CA GLY A 47 -10.58 -7.70 -10.52
C GLY A 47 -9.57 -6.68 -11.04
N HIS A 48 -10.00 -5.51 -11.52
CA HIS A 48 -9.09 -4.43 -11.93
C HIS A 48 -8.27 -3.92 -10.76
N ARG A 49 -7.05 -3.46 -11.05
CA ARG A 49 -6.10 -2.98 -10.04
C ARG A 49 -5.73 -1.53 -10.32
N TYR A 50 -5.77 -0.71 -9.28
CA TYR A 50 -5.45 0.71 -9.33
C TYR A 50 -4.42 1.04 -8.26
N ALA A 51 -3.40 1.79 -8.62
CA ALA A 51 -2.37 2.22 -7.69
C ALA A 51 -2.57 3.70 -7.33
N THR A 52 -2.47 4.01 -6.04
CA THR A 52 -2.41 5.38 -5.53
C THR A 52 -1.14 5.54 -4.72
N THR A 53 -0.31 6.53 -5.05
CA THR A 53 0.91 6.85 -4.32
C THR A 53 0.66 8.02 -3.36
N PRO A 54 1.32 8.03 -2.18
CA PRO A 54 1.19 9.14 -1.26
C PRO A 54 1.96 10.35 -1.77
N VAL A 55 1.37 11.54 -1.71
CA VAL A 55 2.01 12.81 -2.12
C VAL A 55 3.25 13.13 -1.27
N SER A 56 3.37 12.52 -0.09
CA SER A 56 4.55 12.68 0.79
C SER A 56 5.87 12.31 0.11
N TRP A 57 5.86 11.44 -0.90
CA TRP A 57 7.08 11.10 -1.66
C TRP A 57 7.68 12.31 -2.40
N PHE A 58 6.83 13.28 -2.76
CA PHE A 58 7.17 14.49 -3.50
C PHE A 58 7.48 15.63 -2.53
N LEU A 59 6.68 15.76 -1.47
CA LEU A 59 6.86 16.82 -0.47
C LEU A 59 8.03 16.54 0.49
N PHE A 60 8.30 15.27 0.80
CA PHE A 60 9.29 14.83 1.79
C PHE A 60 10.14 13.67 1.26
N PRO A 61 10.90 13.86 0.16
CA PRO A 61 11.62 12.78 -0.51
C PRO A 61 12.63 12.07 0.40
N ALA A 62 13.29 12.81 1.32
CA ALA A 62 14.25 12.24 2.27
C ALA A 62 13.63 11.29 3.31
N LEU A 63 12.31 11.37 3.54
CA LEU A 63 11.58 10.51 4.47
C LEU A 63 10.85 9.36 3.78
N ALA A 64 10.83 9.34 2.45
CA ALA A 64 10.10 8.35 1.68
C ALA A 64 10.85 7.02 1.63
N ARG A 65 10.12 5.91 1.78
CA ARG A 65 10.64 4.59 1.41
C ARG A 65 10.48 4.44 -0.11
N HIS A 66 11.53 4.03 -0.80
CA HIS A 66 11.56 3.97 -2.27
C HIS A 66 11.37 2.57 -2.87
N HIS A 67 10.92 1.59 -2.08
CA HIS A 67 10.78 0.23 -2.58
C HIS A 67 9.47 -0.43 -2.19
N THR A 68 8.85 -1.05 -3.20
CA THR A 68 7.78 -2.04 -3.04
C THR A 68 8.36 -3.38 -2.57
N ARG A 69 7.50 -4.31 -2.14
CA ARG A 69 7.90 -5.69 -1.85
C ARG A 69 8.46 -6.38 -3.09
N GLN A 70 7.95 -6.06 -4.29
CA GLN A 70 8.41 -6.62 -5.56
C GLN A 70 9.88 -6.24 -5.80
N GLN A 71 10.19 -4.94 -5.74
CA GLN A 71 11.55 -4.44 -5.94
C GLN A 71 12.54 -5.01 -4.90
N ALA A 72 12.10 -5.19 -3.65
CA ALA A 72 12.91 -5.83 -2.63
C ALA A 72 13.24 -7.30 -2.95
N ARG A 73 12.27 -8.05 -3.49
CA ARG A 73 12.46 -9.44 -3.93
C ARG A 73 13.43 -9.53 -5.11
N ASP A 74 13.27 -8.67 -6.11
CA ASP A 74 14.12 -8.68 -7.30
C ASP A 74 15.57 -8.33 -6.95
N ARG A 75 15.79 -7.39 -6.02
CA ARG A 75 17.12 -7.05 -5.52
C ARG A 75 17.81 -8.24 -4.86
N ARG A 76 17.11 -9.00 -4.00
CA ARG A 76 17.65 -10.19 -3.32
C ARG A 76 18.07 -11.28 -4.31
N ARG A 77 17.22 -11.57 -5.30
CA ARG A 77 17.53 -12.56 -6.35
C ARG A 77 18.78 -12.19 -7.15
N ARG A 78 19.01 -10.89 -7.37
CA ARG A 78 20.21 -10.41 -8.09
C ARG A 78 21.47 -10.59 -7.26
N THR A 79 21.43 -10.31 -5.96
CA THR A 79 22.58 -10.46 -5.07
C THR A 79 22.95 -11.92 -4.80
N GLU A 80 21.98 -12.83 -4.79
CA GLU A 80 22.20 -14.28 -4.60
C GLU A 80 22.81 -14.97 -5.84
N ARG A 81 22.85 -14.27 -6.98
CA ARG A 81 23.44 -14.76 -8.25
C ARG A 81 24.87 -14.26 -8.49
N THR A 82 25.44 -13.51 -7.55
CA THR A 82 26.81 -12.96 -7.60
C THR A 82 27.66 -13.68 -6.58
#